data_AF-A0A821BWX4-F1
#
_entry.id   AF-A0A821BWX4-F1
#
_cell.length_a   1.000
_cell.length_b   1.000
_cell.length_c   1.000
_cell.angle_alpha   90.00
_cell.angle_beta   90.00
_cell.angle_gamma   90.00
#
_symmetry.space_group_name_H-M   'P 1'
#
loop_
_entity.id
_entity.type
_entity.pdbx_description
1 polymer ?
#
loop_
_entity_poly.entity_id
_entity_poly.type
_entity_poly.pdbx_seq_one_letter_code
_entity_poly.pdbx_strand_id
1 'polypeptide(L)'
;MVTEKHEKKTSATNGDCVKHEEKQYLDLVQEVIGKGLEKTDRTGVGTRSIFGPPNMRFNLRNGNFPLLTTKRVFWRGVVEELLWIISGKTDANILDAKNVKIWNDNGTREFLDKLGFNQRQVGDLGPVYGMYRS
;
A
#
# COMPACT_ATOMS: atom_id res chain seq x y z
N MET A 1 -47.10 52.93 3.68
CA MET A 1 -45.68 52.53 3.63
C MET A 1 -45.42 51.57 4.78
N VAL A 2 -45.53 50.26 4.54
CA VAL A 2 -45.17 49.22 5.52
C VAL A 2 -43.86 48.64 5.04
N THR A 3 -42.77 48.93 5.76
CA THR A 3 -41.45 48.37 5.46
C THR A 3 -41.36 46.98 6.07
N GLU A 4 -41.47 45.95 5.24
CA GLU A 4 -41.18 44.57 5.62
C GLU A 4 -39.68 44.42 5.91
N LYS A 5 -39.34 44.16 7.18
CA LYS A 5 -38.01 43.72 7.57
C LYS A 5 -37.82 42.28 7.08
N HIS A 6 -37.03 42.10 6.02
CA HIS A 6 -36.53 40.79 5.63
C HIS A 6 -35.55 40.29 6.68
N GLU A 7 -36.03 39.40 7.54
CA GLU A 7 -35.24 38.64 8.49
C GLU A 7 -34.39 37.62 7.71
N LYS A 8 -33.08 37.85 7.65
CA LYS A 8 -32.12 36.89 7.10
C LYS A 8 -32.15 35.62 7.96
N LYS A 9 -32.76 34.55 7.45
CA LYS A 9 -32.52 33.19 7.96
C LYS A 9 -31.05 32.84 7.76
N THR A 10 -30.26 32.94 8.82
CA THR A 10 -28.95 32.31 8.91
C THR A 10 -29.16 30.79 8.91
N SER A 11 -28.91 30.15 7.77
CA SER A 11 -28.82 28.70 7.69
C SER A 11 -27.60 28.24 8.50
N ALA A 12 -27.84 27.58 9.63
CA ALA A 12 -26.80 26.88 10.36
C ALA A 12 -26.19 25.80 9.45
N THR A 13 -24.93 25.93 9.08
CA THR A 13 -24.18 24.85 8.43
C THR A 13 -23.88 23.81 9.49
N ASN A 14 -24.56 22.67 9.43
CA ASN A 14 -24.22 21.48 10.20
C ASN A 14 -22.72 21.22 10.04
N GLY A 15 -22.00 21.20 11.16
CA GLY A 15 -20.60 20.82 11.21
C GLY A 15 -20.45 19.33 10.96
N ASP A 16 -20.47 18.93 9.69
CA ASP A 16 -20.10 17.59 9.28
C ASP A 16 -18.61 17.39 9.61
N CYS A 17 -18.32 16.56 10.61
CA CYS A 17 -16.95 16.15 10.89
C CYS A 17 -16.46 15.29 9.72
N VAL A 18 -15.62 15.87 8.87
CA VAL A 18 -14.98 15.15 7.77
C VAL A 18 -14.14 14.01 8.36
N LYS A 19 -14.59 12.77 8.19
CA LYS A 19 -13.83 11.59 8.63
C LYS A 19 -12.50 11.54 7.88
N HIS A 20 -11.41 11.34 8.61
CA HIS A 20 -10.07 11.23 8.04
C HIS A 20 -9.97 10.02 7.08
N GLU A 21 -9.34 10.18 5.91
CA GLU A 21 -9.31 9.15 4.86
C GLU A 21 -8.65 7.83 5.31
N GLU A 22 -7.70 7.89 6.26
CA GLU A 22 -7.06 6.70 6.87
C GLU A 22 -8.05 5.76 7.56
N LYS A 23 -9.25 6.24 7.94
CA LYS A 23 -10.29 5.37 8.49
C LYS A 23 -10.67 4.24 7.55
N GLN A 24 -10.58 4.44 6.23
CA GLN A 24 -10.83 3.37 5.26
C GLN A 24 -9.91 2.16 5.46
N TYR A 25 -8.62 2.40 5.75
CA TYR A 25 -7.66 1.33 6.04
C TYR A 25 -7.97 0.65 7.38
N LEU A 26 -8.25 1.43 8.43
CA LEU A 26 -8.52 0.90 9.76
C LEU A 26 -9.81 0.08 9.80
N ASP A 27 -10.87 0.56 9.15
CA ASP A 27 -12.17 -0.10 9.09
C ASP A 27 -12.04 -1.43 8.29
N LEU A 28 -11.23 -1.44 7.23
CA LEU A 28 -10.92 -2.66 6.47
C LEU A 28 -10.18 -3.70 7.32
N VAL A 29 -9.17 -3.28 8.08
CA VAL A 29 -8.43 -4.17 9.00
C VAL A 29 -9.39 -4.75 10.04
N GLN A 30 -10.25 -3.91 10.62
CA GLN A 30 -11.24 -4.36 11.60
C GLN A 30 -12.24 -5.36 11.00
N GLU A 31 -12.68 -5.14 9.76
CA GLU A 31 -13.57 -6.07 9.06
C GLU A 31 -12.90 -7.41 8.78
N VAL A 32 -11.64 -7.43 8.31
CA VAL A 32 -10.89 -8.67 8.09
C VAL A 32 -10.71 -9.45 9.38
N ILE A 33 -10.45 -8.78 10.50
CA ILE A 33 -10.32 -9.44 11.81
C ILE A 33 -11.67 -9.99 12.29
N GLY A 34 -12.75 -9.21 12.16
CA GLY A 34 -14.06 -9.56 12.72
C GLY A 34 -14.88 -10.54 11.89
N LYS A 35 -14.79 -10.46 10.56
CA LYS A 35 -15.62 -11.25 9.61
C LYS A 35 -14.80 -12.10 8.63
N GLY A 36 -13.47 -12.00 8.64
CA GLY A 36 -12.61 -12.73 7.71
C GLY A 36 -12.66 -14.23 7.93
N LEU A 37 -12.66 -14.98 6.84
CA LEU A 37 -12.56 -16.44 6.87
C LEU A 37 -11.11 -16.85 7.06
N GLU A 38 -10.88 -17.81 7.95
CA GLU A 38 -9.57 -18.43 8.17
C GLU A 38 -9.24 -19.37 7.02
N LYS A 39 -8.01 -19.26 6.51
CA LYS A 39 -7.48 -20.08 5.43
C LYS A 39 -6.03 -20.45 5.71
N THR A 40 -5.65 -21.65 5.32
CA THR A 40 -4.24 -22.06 5.26
C THR A 40 -3.58 -21.40 4.06
N ASP A 41 -2.37 -20.88 4.24
CA ASP A 41 -1.62 -20.17 3.21
C ASP A 41 -0.33 -20.93 2.83
N ARG A 42 0.37 -20.46 1.77
CA ARG A 42 1.62 -21.06 1.29
C ARG A 42 2.73 -21.07 2.35
N THR A 43 2.70 -20.11 3.29
CA THR A 43 3.74 -19.99 4.32
C THR A 43 3.49 -20.91 5.51
N GLY A 44 2.27 -21.44 5.66
CA GLY A 44 1.87 -22.31 6.77
C GLY A 44 1.51 -21.55 8.05
N VAL A 45 1.52 -20.22 8.04
CA VAL A 45 1.14 -19.37 9.18
C VAL A 45 -0.39 -19.30 9.32
N GLY A 46 -1.10 -19.39 8.21
CA GLY A 46 -2.55 -19.14 8.16
C GLY A 46 -2.87 -17.66 7.98
N THR A 47 -4.04 -17.36 7.44
CA THR A 47 -4.48 -15.99 7.11
C THR A 47 -5.98 -15.83 7.30
N ARG A 48 -6.42 -14.65 7.75
CA ARG A 48 -7.82 -14.22 7.68
C ARG A 48 -8.04 -13.37 6.43
N SER A 49 -9.05 -13.69 5.64
CA SER A 49 -9.31 -13.00 4.38
C SER A 49 -10.80 -12.77 4.14
N ILE A 50 -11.11 -11.65 3.50
CA ILE A 50 -12.42 -11.37 2.89
C ILE A 50 -12.24 -11.26 1.38
N PHE A 51 -13.27 -11.64 0.62
CA PHE A 51 -13.25 -11.52 -0.84
C PHE A 51 -13.90 -10.21 -1.27
N GLY A 52 -13.21 -9.44 -2.11
CA GLY A 52 -13.73 -8.19 -2.67
C GLY A 52 -14.08 -7.12 -1.63
N PRO A 53 -13.12 -6.66 -0.80
CA PRO A 53 -13.38 -5.57 0.15
C PRO A 53 -13.82 -4.28 -0.54
N PRO A 54 -14.47 -3.35 0.18
CA PRO A 54 -14.74 -2.01 -0.33
C PRO A 54 -13.46 -1.33 -0.84
N ASN A 55 -13.56 -0.70 -2.01
CA ASN A 55 -12.44 0.02 -2.61
C ASN A 55 -12.03 1.21 -1.74
N MET A 56 -10.75 1.32 -1.40
CA MET A 56 -10.20 2.51 -0.76
C MET A 56 -9.93 3.60 -1.80
N ARG A 57 -10.30 4.84 -1.49
CA ARG A 57 -10.07 6.02 -2.33
C ARG A 57 -9.37 7.10 -1.53
N PHE A 58 -8.27 7.61 -2.04
CA PHE A 58 -7.48 8.66 -1.41
C PHE A 58 -7.39 9.88 -2.32
N ASN A 59 -7.58 11.07 -1.76
CA ASN A 59 -7.46 12.31 -2.51
C ASN A 59 -6.00 12.76 -2.54
N LEU A 60 -5.43 12.93 -3.75
CA LEU A 60 -4.05 13.36 -3.96
C LEU A 60 -3.92 14.86 -4.28
N ARG A 61 -5.03 15.61 -4.29
CA ARG A 61 -5.02 17.05 -4.59
C ARG A 61 -4.41 17.82 -3.42
N ASN A 62 -4.00 19.06 -3.68
CA ASN A 62 -3.51 20.00 -2.67
C ASN A 62 -2.27 19.50 -1.89
N GLY A 63 -1.47 18.61 -2.48
CA GLY A 63 -0.29 18.04 -1.83
C GLY A 63 -0.62 16.95 -0.81
N ASN A 64 -1.86 16.46 -0.77
CA ASN A 64 -2.24 15.35 0.10
C ASN A 64 -1.56 14.06 -0.39
N PHE A 65 -0.90 13.35 0.53
CA PHE A 65 -0.29 12.06 0.25
C PHE A 65 -0.75 11.05 1.32
N PRO A 66 -1.38 9.92 0.94
CA PRO A 66 -2.00 8.99 1.88
C PRO A 66 -0.97 8.07 2.53
N LEU A 67 0.00 8.66 3.22
CA LEU A 67 0.92 7.92 4.07
C LEU A 67 0.23 7.63 5.40
N LEU A 68 0.13 6.35 5.78
CA LEU A 68 -0.46 5.96 7.05
C LEU A 68 0.27 6.62 8.21
N THR A 69 -0.48 7.17 9.15
CA THR A 69 0.05 7.87 10.32
C THR A 69 0.00 7.01 11.58
N THR A 70 -0.89 6.02 11.61
CA THR A 70 -1.05 5.07 12.72
C THR A 70 0.15 4.12 12.89
N LYS A 71 0.98 3.96 11.86
CA LYS A 71 2.24 3.22 11.89
C LYS A 71 3.27 3.91 11.03
N ARG A 72 4.52 3.97 11.49
CA ARG A 72 5.63 4.48 10.69
C ARG A 72 5.85 3.61 9.44
N VAL A 73 5.70 4.21 8.28
CA VAL A 73 6.00 3.60 6.98
C VAL A 73 7.46 3.85 6.60
N PHE A 74 8.13 2.84 6.04
CA PHE A 74 9.51 2.97 5.58
C PHE A 74 9.59 3.70 4.21
N TRP A 75 9.40 5.02 4.25
CA TRP A 75 9.27 5.85 3.03
C TRP A 75 10.47 5.76 2.08
N ARG A 76 11.70 5.77 2.62
CA ARG A 76 12.91 5.63 1.78
C ARG A 76 12.88 4.34 0.95
N GLY A 77 12.44 3.23 1.54
CA GLY A 77 12.32 1.96 0.82
C GLY A 77 11.32 2.03 -0.33
N VAL A 78 10.14 2.63 -0.09
CA VAL A 78 9.09 2.76 -1.12
C VAL A 78 9.57 3.58 -2.32
N VAL A 79 10.27 4.70 -2.07
CA VAL A 79 10.78 5.56 -3.14
C VAL A 79 11.88 4.85 -3.94
N GLU A 80 12.85 4.22 -3.26
CA GLU A 80 13.94 3.52 -3.94
C GLU A 80 13.46 2.30 -4.74
N GLU A 81 12.48 1.56 -4.22
CA GLU A 81 11.82 0.47 -4.94
C GLU A 81 11.12 0.99 -6.19
N LEU A 82 10.35 2.07 -6.09
CA LEU A 82 9.66 2.65 -7.23
C LEU A 82 10.64 3.10 -8.32
N LEU A 83 11.74 3.75 -7.94
CA LEU A 83 12.80 4.15 -8.88
C LEU A 83 13.48 2.93 -9.53
N TRP A 84 13.70 1.86 -8.77
CA TRP A 84 14.26 0.60 -9.27
C TRP A 84 13.32 -0.08 -10.28
N ILE A 85 12.00 -0.10 -10.02
CA ILE A 85 10.98 -0.59 -10.96
C ILE A 85 11.00 0.24 -12.25
N ILE A 86 10.96 1.57 -12.14
CA ILE A 86 10.96 2.47 -13.32
C ILE A 86 12.24 2.30 -14.15
N SER A 87 13.37 2.02 -13.50
CA SER A 87 14.67 1.80 -14.15
C SER A 87 14.76 0.45 -14.87
N GLY A 88 13.75 -0.42 -14.77
CA GLY A 88 13.75 -1.74 -15.38
C GLY A 88 14.76 -2.72 -14.78
N LYS A 89 15.27 -2.43 -13.59
CA LYS A 89 16.26 -3.27 -12.92
C LYS A 89 15.57 -4.46 -12.25
N THR A 90 16.25 -5.60 -12.24
CA THR A 90 15.75 -6.86 -11.67
C THR A 90 16.66 -7.42 -10.56
N ASP A 91 17.83 -6.80 -10.38
CA ASP A 91 18.80 -7.17 -9.36
C ASP A 91 18.48 -6.49 -8.02
N ALA A 92 18.18 -7.30 -7.00
CA ALA A 92 17.90 -6.88 -5.63
C ALA A 92 19.14 -6.31 -4.91
N ASN A 93 20.36 -6.68 -5.33
CA ASN A 93 21.60 -6.18 -4.73
C ASN A 93 21.75 -4.65 -4.87
N ILE A 94 21.11 -4.07 -5.90
CA ILE A 94 21.07 -2.61 -6.11
C ILE A 94 20.29 -1.90 -4.99
N LEU A 95 19.24 -2.55 -4.47
CA LEU A 95 18.47 -2.04 -3.35
C LEU A 95 19.19 -2.29 -2.02
N ASP A 96 19.83 -3.46 -1.85
CA ASP A 96 20.60 -3.77 -0.65
C ASP A 96 21.79 -2.82 -0.46
N ALA A 97 22.48 -2.45 -1.56
CA ALA A 97 23.53 -1.43 -1.56
C ALA A 97 23.04 -0.04 -1.08
N LYS A 98 21.73 0.24 -1.20
CA LYS A 98 21.07 1.45 -0.67
C LYS A 98 20.45 1.23 0.72
N ASN A 99 20.75 0.10 1.37
CA ASN A 99 20.19 -0.33 2.64
C ASN A 99 18.64 -0.40 2.59
N VAL A 100 18.12 -0.96 1.49
CA VAL A 100 16.71 -1.29 1.27
C VAL A 100 16.61 -2.80 1.07
N LYS A 101 16.22 -3.51 2.13
CA LYS A 101 16.35 -4.98 2.24
C LYS A 101 15.05 -5.76 1.93
N ILE A 102 14.04 -5.08 1.39
CA ILE A 102 12.69 -5.64 1.24
C ILE A 102 12.61 -6.83 0.26
N TRP A 103 13.63 -7.01 -0.60
CA TRP A 103 13.72 -8.08 -1.59
C TRP A 103 14.79 -9.15 -1.27
N ASN A 104 15.54 -9.01 -0.16
CA ASN A 104 16.70 -9.86 0.12
C ASN A 104 16.30 -11.35 0.26
N ASP A 105 15.22 -11.63 0.99
CA ASP A 105 14.73 -12.99 1.23
C ASP A 105 14.23 -13.68 -0.06
N ASN A 106 13.86 -12.91 -1.08
CA ASN A 106 13.43 -13.43 -2.38
C ASN A 106 14.59 -13.65 -3.36
N GLY A 107 15.76 -13.07 -3.08
CA GLY A 107 16.95 -13.18 -3.90
C GLY A 107 17.93 -14.25 -3.44
N THR A 108 17.70 -14.93 -2.31
CA THR A 108 18.65 -15.92 -1.77
C THR A 108 18.75 -17.16 -2.65
N ARG A 109 19.89 -17.87 -2.54
CA ARG A 109 20.13 -19.11 -3.29
C ARG A 109 19.06 -20.15 -2.99
N GLU A 110 18.71 -20.32 -1.71
CA GLU A 110 17.73 -21.28 -1.24
C GLU A 110 16.33 -21.00 -1.81
N PHE A 111 15.94 -19.72 -1.88
CA PHE A 111 14.65 -19.32 -2.42
C PHE A 111 14.58 -19.54 -3.94
N LEU A 112 15.65 -19.17 -4.66
CA LEU A 112 15.74 -19.37 -6.11
C LEU A 112 15.75 -20.86 -6.47
N ASP A 113 16.49 -21.70 -5.74
CA ASP A 113 16.53 -23.15 -5.95
C ASP A 113 15.18 -23.80 -5.65
N LYS A 114 14.48 -23.35 -4.60
CA LYS A 114 13.13 -23.80 -4.29
C LYS A 114 12.14 -23.52 -5.42
N LEU A 115 12.36 -22.46 -6.20
CA LEU A 115 11.58 -22.12 -7.38
C LEU A 115 12.08 -22.81 -8.67
N GLY A 116 13.19 -23.56 -8.61
CA GLY A 116 13.81 -24.23 -9.75
C GLY A 116 14.74 -23.34 -10.58
N PHE A 117 15.10 -22.15 -10.09
CA PHE A 117 15.96 -21.20 -10.79
C PHE A 117 17.45 -21.38 -10.46
N ASN A 118 17.95 -22.59 -10.66
CA ASN A 118 19.30 -23.00 -10.26
C ASN A 118 20.41 -22.25 -11.03
N GLN A 119 20.10 -21.72 -12.22
CA GLN A 119 21.05 -21.02 -13.08
C GLN A 119 21.12 -19.51 -12.82
N ARG A 120 20.20 -18.95 -12.03
CA ARG A 120 20.16 -17.50 -11.75
C ARG A 120 21.19 -17.12 -10.69
N GLN A 121 21.74 -15.93 -10.79
CA GLN A 121 22.63 -15.41 -9.76
C GLN A 121 21.82 -14.97 -8.52
N VAL A 122 22.46 -14.97 -7.35
CA VAL A 122 21.85 -14.46 -6.11
C VAL A 122 21.52 -12.98 -6.28
N GLY A 123 20.29 -12.61 -5.94
CA GLY A 123 19.74 -11.27 -6.15
C GLY A 123 19.09 -11.05 -7.52
N ASP A 124 19.26 -11.93 -8.50
CA ASP A 124 18.54 -11.85 -9.78
C ASP A 124 17.11 -12.40 -9.66
N LEU A 125 16.16 -11.48 -9.54
CA LEU A 125 14.73 -11.80 -9.46
C LEU A 125 14.12 -12.17 -10.82
N GLY A 126 14.86 -11.98 -11.93
CA GLY A 126 14.40 -12.16 -13.31
C GLY A 126 13.28 -11.19 -13.72
N PRO A 127 12.36 -11.56 -14.63
CA PRO A 127 11.36 -10.66 -15.21
C PRO A 127 10.26 -10.28 -14.23
N VAL A 128 10.61 -9.46 -13.24
CA VAL A 128 9.67 -8.83 -12.32
C VAL A 128 9.23 -7.47 -12.87
N TYR A 129 8.50 -6.70 -12.06
CA TYR A 129 7.80 -5.47 -12.42
C TYR A 129 8.48 -4.59 -13.48
N GLY A 130 9.75 -4.24 -13.29
CA GLY A 130 10.46 -3.30 -14.18
C GLY A 130 10.77 -3.83 -15.59
N MET A 131 10.78 -5.15 -15.80
CA MET A 131 11.33 -5.75 -17.03
C MET A 131 10.38 -5.68 -18.24
N TYR A 132 9.06 -5.59 -18.05
CA TYR A 132 8.07 -5.71 -19.13
C TYR A 132 7.91 -4.46 -20.02
N ARG A 133 8.91 -3.59 -20.06
CA ARG A 133 8.93 -2.39 -20.91
C ARG A 133 9.93 -2.59 -22.05
N SER A 134 9.54 -3.37 -23.05
CA SER A 134 10.23 -3.49 -24.37
C SER A 134 9.32 -3.01 -25.48
#